data_AF-A0A8J4A6V6-F1
#
_entry.id   AF-A0A8J4A6V6-F1
#
_cell.length_a   1.000
_cell.length_b   1.000
_cell.length_c   1.000
_cell.angle_alpha   90.00
_cell.angle_beta   90.00
_cell.angle_gamma   90.00
#
_symmetry.space_group_name_H-M   'P 1'
#
loop_
_entity.id
_entity.type
_entity.pdbx_description
1 polymer ?
#
loop_
_entity_poly.entity_id
_entity_poly.type
_entity_poly.pdbx_seq_one_letter_code
_entity_poly.pdbx_strand_id
1 'polypeptide(L)'
;MGWYPMAAAAPLAEGGASSLGAGLKVDPPPDLVDSDVPAPDDLDTWQWDQYQLETDVAAKLGLTVGGGGSLARKSRVLVAEFSRSKSVARPEGQWRYGVAARLVVNVSNFNSGANMTLPFVAAEAQFNRLEASAALRVEGYVGADAAKQFPNFGAFDVETYVKLMDALSSLKDSIGSDVGNIRPVRLWTWAESADSTPAVDDRLTHAVGTVWALTQIAAGKPVTEAVAGYRDTDDDVAHAAIRETYASISSTDDSVDPDAQSRAHARDLLDGYRAKSGWFAR
;
A
#
# COMPACT_ATOMS: atom_id res chain seq x y z
N MET A 1 5.53 -6.50 17.15
CA MET A 1 6.37 -6.30 15.95
C MET A 1 5.48 -6.44 14.73
N GLY A 2 5.03 -5.30 14.18
CA GLY A 2 4.26 -5.26 12.94
C GLY A 2 5.20 -5.07 11.76
N TRP A 3 5.19 -6.00 10.81
CA TRP A 3 6.00 -5.97 9.60
C TRP A 3 5.22 -5.27 8.48
N TYR A 4 5.87 -4.36 7.74
CA TYR A 4 5.25 -3.69 6.59
C TYR A 4 5.94 -4.08 5.29
N PRO A 5 5.20 -4.59 4.29
CA PRO A 5 5.79 -4.92 3.01
C PRO A 5 6.03 -3.67 2.15
N MET A 6 7.21 -3.58 1.54
CA MET A 6 7.45 -2.68 0.41
C MET A 6 7.72 -3.53 -0.85
N ALA A 7 7.17 -3.14 -2.00
CA ALA A 7 7.54 -3.79 -3.25
C ALA A 7 8.94 -3.36 -3.64
N ALA A 8 9.67 -4.27 -4.29
CA ALA A 8 10.93 -3.94 -4.90
C ALA A 8 10.73 -2.77 -5.88
N ALA A 9 11.49 -1.69 -5.72
CA ALA A 9 11.50 -0.60 -6.68
C ALA A 9 11.89 -1.16 -8.06
N ALA A 10 11.09 -0.88 -9.08
CA ALA A 10 11.49 -1.11 -10.46
C ALA A 10 12.76 -0.27 -10.74
N PRO A 11 13.77 -0.81 -11.42
CA PRO A 11 14.94 -0.02 -11.81
C PRO A 11 14.45 1.19 -12.61
N LEU A 12 14.85 2.39 -12.16
CA LEU A 12 14.57 3.64 -12.87
C LEU A 12 15.20 3.55 -14.27
N ALA A 13 14.38 3.34 -15.28
CA ALA A 13 14.82 3.42 -16.66
C ALA A 13 15.04 4.90 -17.02
N GLU A 14 16.31 5.33 -17.02
CA GLU A 14 16.70 6.59 -17.65
C GLU A 14 16.50 6.48 -19.18
N GLY A 15 15.93 7.52 -19.77
CA GLY A 15 15.20 7.46 -21.03
C GLY A 15 16.01 7.19 -22.30
N GLY A 16 15.29 6.71 -23.31
CA GLY A 16 15.73 6.64 -24.71
C GLY A 16 14.66 5.96 -25.58
N ALA A 17 14.13 6.68 -26.56
CA ALA A 17 12.94 6.33 -27.33
C ALA A 17 13.09 5.14 -28.30
N SER A 18 11.96 4.45 -28.51
CA SER A 18 11.48 3.88 -29.77
C SER A 18 12.38 2.88 -30.54
N SER A 19 12.13 1.58 -30.31
CA SER A 19 12.10 0.58 -31.38
C SER A 19 11.21 -0.60 -31.00
N LEU A 20 9.98 -0.59 -31.51
CA LEU A 20 9.11 -1.77 -31.55
C LEU A 20 9.70 -2.76 -32.55
N GLY A 21 9.97 -4.00 -32.13
CA GLY A 21 10.18 -5.11 -33.08
C GLY A 21 11.48 -5.91 -32.94
N ALA A 22 12.00 -6.13 -31.74
CA ALA A 22 12.77 -7.31 -31.35
C ALA A 22 12.94 -7.22 -29.83
N GLY A 23 12.57 -8.26 -29.09
CA GLY A 23 12.73 -8.27 -27.64
C GLY A 23 14.20 -8.02 -27.29
N LEU A 24 14.51 -6.81 -26.83
CA LEU A 24 15.81 -6.45 -26.30
C LEU A 24 15.99 -7.30 -25.03
N LYS A 25 16.65 -8.46 -25.15
CA LYS A 25 17.26 -9.13 -24.01
C LYS A 25 18.37 -8.21 -23.54
N VAL A 26 18.03 -7.34 -22.60
CA VAL A 26 19.03 -6.69 -21.77
C VAL A 26 19.46 -7.77 -20.80
N ASP A 27 20.53 -8.49 -21.13
CA ASP A 27 21.19 -9.33 -20.15
C ASP A 27 21.66 -8.39 -19.02
N PRO A 28 21.24 -8.61 -17.76
CA PRO A 28 21.70 -7.79 -16.66
C PRO A 28 23.24 -7.85 -16.59
N PRO A 29 23.91 -6.81 -16.08
CA PRO A 29 25.36 -6.81 -15.88
C PRO A 29 25.80 -8.12 -15.19
N PRO A 30 26.84 -8.82 -15.69
CA PRO A 30 27.24 -10.15 -15.19
C PRO A 30 27.65 -10.16 -13.72
N ASP A 31 27.88 -9.00 -13.15
CA ASP A 31 28.27 -8.70 -11.77
C ASP A 31 27.07 -8.48 -10.82
N LEU A 32 25.83 -8.57 -11.33
CA LEU A 32 24.58 -8.57 -10.56
C LEU A 32 23.84 -9.91 -10.64
N VAL A 33 24.56 -11.02 -10.89
CA VAL A 33 24.00 -12.35 -10.64
C VAL A 33 23.91 -12.51 -9.14
N ASP A 34 22.78 -12.07 -8.60
CA ASP A 34 22.48 -12.11 -7.18
C ASP A 34 22.50 -13.58 -6.73
N SER A 35 23.63 -13.99 -6.14
CA SER A 35 23.91 -15.39 -5.79
C SER A 35 22.90 -15.99 -4.83
N ASP A 36 22.09 -15.14 -4.19
CA ASP A 36 21.14 -15.55 -3.17
C ASP A 36 19.69 -15.51 -3.67
N VAL A 37 19.47 -15.45 -4.99
CA VAL A 37 18.16 -15.80 -5.57
C VAL A 37 17.91 -17.29 -5.34
N PRO A 38 16.88 -17.68 -4.59
CA PRO A 38 16.59 -19.10 -4.33
C PRO A 38 16.31 -19.87 -5.62
N ALA A 39 16.62 -21.16 -5.65
CA ALA A 39 16.19 -22.00 -6.76
C ALA A 39 14.65 -22.17 -6.72
N PRO A 40 14.00 -22.47 -7.86
CA PRO A 40 12.57 -22.78 -7.90
C PRO A 40 12.09 -23.79 -6.86
N ASP A 41 12.91 -24.82 -6.61
CA ASP A 41 12.60 -25.89 -5.65
C ASP A 41 12.70 -25.41 -4.18
N ASP A 42 13.42 -24.32 -3.92
CA ASP A 42 13.55 -23.72 -2.60
C ASP A 42 12.35 -22.85 -2.21
N LEU A 43 11.43 -22.55 -3.14
CA LEU A 43 10.25 -21.73 -2.85
C LEU A 43 9.20 -22.57 -2.09
N ASP A 44 9.28 -22.56 -0.77
CA ASP A 44 8.50 -23.43 0.13
C ASP A 44 7.20 -22.77 0.65
N THR A 45 7.09 -21.45 0.54
CA THR A 45 5.97 -20.69 1.11
C THR A 45 4.92 -20.42 0.05
N TRP A 46 3.72 -20.97 0.26
CA TRP A 46 2.54 -20.71 -0.57
C TRP A 46 1.61 -19.73 0.14
N GLN A 47 1.25 -18.64 -0.53
CA GLN A 47 0.42 -17.59 0.06
C GLN A 47 -0.69 -17.15 -0.90
N TRP A 48 -1.85 -16.83 -0.33
CA TRP A 48 -2.97 -16.19 -1.01
C TRP A 48 -3.39 -14.97 -0.19
N ASP A 49 -3.31 -13.79 -0.79
CA ASP A 49 -3.59 -12.53 -0.12
C ASP A 49 -4.62 -11.70 -0.87
N GLN A 50 -5.41 -10.96 -0.12
CA GLN A 50 -6.22 -9.86 -0.64
C GLN A 50 -6.01 -8.63 0.22
N TYR A 51 -5.64 -7.51 -0.41
CA TYR A 51 -5.38 -6.27 0.30
C TYR A 51 -5.77 -5.05 -0.54
N GLN A 52 -5.97 -3.94 0.17
CA GLN A 52 -6.32 -2.65 -0.41
C GLN A 52 -5.17 -1.67 -0.22
N LEU A 53 -4.84 -0.94 -1.28
CA LEU A 53 -3.84 0.11 -1.28
C LEU A 53 -4.50 1.46 -1.59
N GLU A 54 -3.96 2.51 -0.97
CA GLU A 54 -4.12 3.86 -1.48
C GLU A 54 -3.42 3.99 -2.85
N THR A 55 -3.93 4.87 -3.70
CA THR A 55 -3.43 4.98 -5.08
C THR A 55 -1.98 5.48 -5.13
N ASP A 56 -1.58 6.35 -4.20
CA ASP A 56 -0.20 6.85 -4.11
C ASP A 56 0.77 5.72 -3.74
N VAL A 57 0.38 4.86 -2.80
CA VAL A 57 1.15 3.67 -2.44
C VAL A 57 1.20 2.71 -3.62
N ALA A 58 0.07 2.38 -4.24
CA ALA A 58 0.03 1.50 -5.41
C ALA A 58 0.87 2.02 -6.59
N ALA A 59 0.91 3.33 -6.82
CA ALA A 59 1.75 3.96 -7.83
C ALA A 59 3.24 3.80 -7.53
N LYS A 60 3.66 4.00 -6.28
CA LYS A 60 5.04 3.75 -5.84
C LYS A 60 5.46 2.29 -6.02
N LEU A 61 4.50 1.37 -5.88
CA LEU A 61 4.71 -0.08 -6.09
C LEU A 61 4.59 -0.50 -7.56
N GLY A 62 4.35 0.43 -8.50
CA GLY A 62 4.18 0.13 -9.92
C GLY A 62 2.90 -0.65 -10.25
N LEU A 63 1.93 -0.71 -9.34
CA LEU A 63 0.69 -1.49 -9.49
C LEU A 63 -0.41 -0.72 -10.22
N THR A 64 -0.22 0.55 -10.56
CA THR A 64 -1.21 1.32 -11.33
C THR A 64 -1.43 0.72 -12.73
N VAL A 65 -2.69 0.62 -13.15
CA VAL A 65 -3.09 0.17 -14.49
C VAL A 65 -3.49 1.41 -15.26
N GLY A 66 -2.72 1.78 -16.28
CA GLY A 66 -3.05 2.76 -17.33
C GLY A 66 -3.81 4.03 -16.90
N GLY A 67 -3.09 5.13 -16.70
CA GLY A 67 -3.70 6.44 -16.48
C GLY A 67 -2.70 7.50 -16.03
N GLY A 68 -1.84 7.98 -16.94
CA GLY A 68 -0.91 9.10 -16.69
C GLY A 68 -1.58 10.47 -16.55
N GLY A 69 -2.88 10.51 -16.20
CA GLY A 69 -3.65 11.73 -16.04
C GLY A 69 -3.77 12.09 -14.57
N SER A 70 -3.12 13.18 -14.17
CA SER A 70 -3.39 13.89 -12.92
C SER A 70 -4.89 14.13 -12.77
N LEU A 71 -5.59 13.34 -11.95
CA LEU A 71 -7.00 13.57 -11.65
C LEU A 71 -7.24 13.24 -10.17
N ALA A 72 -7.54 14.30 -9.43
CA ALA A 72 -7.83 14.37 -8.01
C ALA A 72 -9.10 13.59 -7.55
N ARG A 73 -9.38 12.42 -8.14
CA ARG A 73 -10.47 11.54 -7.73
C ARG A 73 -9.94 10.53 -6.72
N LYS A 74 -10.68 10.31 -5.63
CA LYS A 74 -10.39 9.26 -4.66
C LYS A 74 -10.45 7.92 -5.39
N SER A 75 -9.29 7.30 -5.59
CA SER A 75 -9.17 5.98 -6.17
C SER A 75 -8.56 5.00 -5.16
N ARG A 76 -8.94 3.74 -5.30
CA ARG A 76 -8.46 2.63 -4.48
C ARG A 76 -7.93 1.54 -5.40
N VAL A 77 -6.90 0.84 -4.94
CA VAL A 77 -6.37 -0.30 -5.66
C VAL A 77 -6.60 -1.54 -4.80
N LEU A 78 -7.37 -2.48 -5.31
CA LEU A 78 -7.55 -3.79 -4.69
C LEU A 78 -6.61 -4.77 -5.38
N VAL A 79 -5.90 -5.57 -4.60
CA VAL A 79 -5.00 -6.60 -5.10
C VAL A 79 -5.45 -7.94 -4.54
N ALA A 80 -5.64 -8.92 -5.42
CA ALA A 80 -5.64 -10.33 -5.07
C ALA A 80 -4.38 -10.98 -5.63
N GLU A 81 -3.63 -11.64 -4.77
CA GLU A 81 -2.33 -12.21 -5.11
C GLU A 81 -2.28 -13.66 -4.69
N PHE A 82 -1.77 -14.48 -5.61
CA PHE A 82 -1.24 -15.79 -5.30
C PHE A 82 0.28 -15.74 -5.47
N SER A 83 1.03 -16.29 -4.51
CA SER A 83 2.49 -16.40 -4.64
C SER A 83 3.05 -17.71 -4.09
N ARG A 84 4.17 -18.12 -4.69
CA ARG A 84 5.07 -19.16 -4.18
C ARG A 84 6.43 -18.50 -3.97
N SER A 85 6.95 -18.47 -2.75
CA SER A 85 8.10 -17.64 -2.40
C SER A 85 8.99 -18.23 -1.32
N LYS A 86 10.15 -17.59 -1.11
CA LYS A 86 11.06 -17.79 0.02
C LYS A 86 11.64 -16.44 0.42
N SER A 87 11.69 -16.21 1.73
CA SER A 87 12.36 -15.04 2.27
C SER A 87 13.84 -15.33 2.52
N VAL A 88 14.70 -14.38 2.15
CA VAL A 88 16.15 -14.42 2.33
C VAL A 88 16.55 -13.20 3.15
N ALA A 89 17.27 -13.41 4.25
CA ALA A 89 17.80 -12.32 5.06
C ALA A 89 19.04 -11.72 4.38
N ARG A 90 19.16 -10.38 4.41
CA ARG A 90 20.29 -9.61 3.91
C ARG A 90 20.70 -8.54 4.93
N PRO A 91 21.91 -7.96 4.84
CA PRO A 91 22.34 -6.87 5.71
C PRO A 91 21.38 -5.67 5.72
N GLU A 92 20.73 -5.38 4.60
CA GLU A 92 19.78 -4.28 4.40
C GLU A 92 18.32 -4.62 4.75
N GLY A 93 18.05 -5.85 5.22
CA GLY A 93 16.73 -6.32 5.61
C GLY A 93 16.35 -7.65 4.99
N GLN A 94 15.06 -7.98 5.01
CA GLN A 94 14.56 -9.25 4.49
C GLN A 94 14.05 -9.05 3.06
N TRP A 95 14.43 -9.92 2.14
CA TRP A 95 13.93 -9.90 0.77
C TRP A 95 13.07 -11.14 0.51
N ARG A 96 11.94 -11.00 -0.18
CA ARG A 96 11.09 -12.12 -0.62
C ARG A 96 11.31 -12.35 -2.11
N TYR A 97 11.83 -13.51 -2.46
CA TYR A 97 11.95 -13.97 -3.83
C TYR A 97 10.89 -15.01 -4.14
N GLY A 98 10.41 -15.04 -5.38
CA GLY A 98 9.48 -16.05 -5.80
C GLY A 98 8.81 -15.78 -7.14
N VAL A 99 7.63 -16.35 -7.28
CA VAL A 99 6.74 -16.23 -8.42
C VAL A 99 5.37 -15.82 -7.91
N ALA A 100 4.71 -14.92 -8.62
CA ALA A 100 3.40 -14.42 -8.22
C ALA A 100 2.48 -14.21 -9.42
N ALA A 101 1.19 -14.42 -9.20
CA ALA A 101 0.13 -13.96 -10.08
C ALA A 101 -0.73 -12.96 -9.31
N ARG A 102 -0.92 -11.77 -9.87
CA ARG A 102 -1.58 -10.62 -9.23
C ARG A 102 -2.73 -10.13 -10.09
N LEU A 103 -3.93 -10.17 -9.53
CA LEU A 103 -5.07 -9.43 -10.04
C LEU A 103 -5.08 -8.05 -9.36
N VAL A 104 -4.91 -7.00 -10.15
CA VAL A 104 -4.93 -5.61 -9.70
C VAL A 104 -6.16 -4.92 -10.24
N VAL A 105 -7.03 -4.43 -9.36
CA VAL A 105 -8.26 -3.72 -9.70
C VAL A 105 -8.18 -2.28 -9.21
N ASN A 106 -8.13 -1.33 -10.14
CA ASN A 106 -8.26 0.09 -9.82
C ASN A 106 -9.73 0.47 -9.83
N VAL A 107 -10.17 1.09 -8.74
CA VAL A 107 -11.51 1.63 -8.57
C VAL A 107 -11.43 3.14 -8.52
N SER A 108 -12.27 3.80 -9.29
CA SER A 108 -12.41 5.26 -9.31
C SER A 108 -13.85 5.68 -9.03
N ASN A 109 -14.05 6.97 -8.77
CA ASN A 109 -15.35 7.57 -8.42
C ASN A 109 -15.97 7.00 -7.13
N PHE A 110 -15.14 6.64 -6.14
CA PHE A 110 -15.60 6.10 -4.87
C PHE A 110 -15.66 7.18 -3.79
N ASN A 111 -16.79 7.29 -3.10
CA ASN A 111 -17.02 8.30 -2.06
C ASN A 111 -17.19 7.73 -0.64
N SER A 112 -17.13 6.41 -0.49
CA SER A 112 -17.37 5.73 0.80
C SER A 112 -16.05 5.42 1.52
N GLY A 113 -16.08 5.29 2.85
CA GLY A 113 -14.95 4.79 3.65
C GLY A 113 -15.03 3.28 3.91
N ALA A 114 -15.95 2.57 3.25
CA ALA A 114 -16.19 1.16 3.49
C ALA A 114 -15.02 0.29 2.99
N ASN A 115 -14.80 -0.82 3.70
CA ASN A 115 -13.88 -1.88 3.27
C ASN A 115 -14.41 -2.50 1.97
N MET A 116 -13.69 -2.34 0.87
CA MET A 116 -14.12 -2.85 -0.44
C MET A 116 -13.51 -4.24 -0.66
N THR A 117 -14.36 -5.21 -0.96
CA THR A 117 -13.91 -6.54 -1.42
C THR A 117 -14.11 -6.64 -2.93
N LEU A 118 -13.32 -7.47 -3.62
CA LEU A 118 -13.44 -7.65 -5.07
C LEU A 118 -14.87 -8.03 -5.53
N PRO A 119 -15.60 -8.94 -4.85
CA PRO A 119 -17.00 -9.22 -5.19
C PRO A 119 -17.92 -7.99 -5.09
N PHE A 120 -17.72 -7.16 -4.06
CA PHE A 120 -18.48 -5.93 -3.89
C PHE A 120 -18.20 -4.94 -5.02
N VAL A 121 -16.93 -4.76 -5.38
CA VAL A 121 -16.53 -3.89 -6.51
C VAL A 121 -17.18 -4.36 -7.81
N ALA A 122 -17.14 -5.66 -8.08
CA ALA A 122 -17.71 -6.24 -9.28
C ALA A 122 -19.23 -6.03 -9.36
N ALA A 123 -19.94 -6.19 -8.23
CA ALA A 123 -21.37 -5.92 -8.15
C ALA A 123 -21.71 -4.44 -8.36
N GLU A 124 -20.99 -3.52 -7.72
CA GLU A 124 -21.24 -2.08 -7.88
C GLU A 124 -20.93 -1.60 -9.30
N ALA A 125 -19.90 -2.16 -9.95
CA ALA A 125 -19.57 -1.87 -11.34
C ALA A 125 -20.66 -2.37 -12.31
N GLN A 126 -21.24 -3.55 -12.07
CA GLN A 126 -22.36 -4.10 -12.85
C GLN A 126 -23.59 -3.16 -12.85
N PHE A 127 -23.78 -2.40 -11.77
CA PHE A 127 -24.86 -1.42 -11.64
C PHE A 127 -24.47 0.01 -12.07
N ASN A 128 -23.29 0.19 -12.68
CA ASN A 128 -22.74 1.49 -13.08
C ASN A 128 -22.63 2.51 -11.91
N ARG A 129 -22.41 2.02 -10.68
CA ARG A 129 -22.27 2.87 -9.49
C ARG A 129 -20.83 3.26 -9.19
N LEU A 130 -19.88 2.51 -9.75
CA LEU A 130 -18.45 2.83 -9.74
C LEU A 130 -17.82 2.46 -11.09
N GLU A 131 -16.63 2.99 -11.33
CA GLU A 131 -15.81 2.63 -12.47
C GLU A 131 -14.62 1.81 -11.98
N ALA A 132 -14.44 0.60 -12.52
CA ALA A 132 -13.34 -0.29 -12.18
C ALA A 132 -12.64 -0.82 -13.43
N SER A 133 -11.32 -0.90 -13.36
CA SER A 133 -10.46 -1.51 -14.38
C SER A 133 -9.60 -2.58 -13.72
N ALA A 134 -9.40 -3.71 -14.38
CA ALA A 134 -8.60 -4.81 -13.88
C ALA A 134 -7.41 -5.12 -14.79
N ALA A 135 -6.30 -5.53 -14.20
CA ALA A 135 -5.18 -6.16 -14.89
C ALA A 135 -4.76 -7.42 -14.15
N LEU A 136 -4.47 -8.48 -14.89
CA LEU A 136 -3.80 -9.67 -14.38
C LEU A 136 -2.33 -9.56 -14.75
N ARG A 137 -1.43 -9.81 -13.80
CA ARG A 137 0.02 -9.79 -13.99
C ARG A 137 0.61 -11.09 -13.45
N VAL A 138 1.65 -11.57 -14.11
CA VAL A 138 2.40 -12.74 -13.70
C VAL A 138 3.87 -12.37 -13.66
N GLU A 139 4.52 -12.64 -12.53
CA GLU A 139 5.90 -12.31 -12.26
C GLU A 139 6.66 -13.59 -11.91
N GLY A 140 7.82 -13.78 -12.52
CA GLY A 140 8.69 -14.93 -12.24
C GLY A 140 8.22 -16.27 -12.81
N TYR A 141 7.32 -16.28 -13.79
CA TYR A 141 6.90 -17.48 -14.52
C TYR A 141 6.98 -17.25 -16.03
N VAL A 142 7.64 -18.18 -16.75
CA VAL A 142 7.87 -18.08 -18.20
C VAL A 142 7.26 -19.24 -18.99
N GLY A 143 6.33 -19.98 -18.39
CA GLY A 143 5.65 -21.09 -19.06
C GLY A 143 4.85 -20.62 -20.27
N ALA A 144 4.95 -21.34 -21.39
CA ALA A 144 4.30 -20.96 -22.65
C ALA A 144 2.76 -20.89 -22.55
N ASP A 145 2.18 -21.61 -21.60
CA ASP A 145 0.74 -21.65 -21.38
C ASP A 145 0.21 -20.50 -20.52
N ALA A 146 1.09 -19.71 -19.88
CA ALA A 146 0.68 -18.57 -19.05
C ALA A 146 -0.22 -17.61 -19.85
N ALA A 147 0.20 -17.26 -21.07
CA ALA A 147 -0.52 -16.34 -21.94
C ALA A 147 -1.93 -16.83 -22.31
N LYS A 148 -2.13 -18.15 -22.40
CA LYS A 148 -3.43 -18.76 -22.76
C LYS A 148 -4.47 -18.64 -21.64
N GLN A 149 -4.03 -18.37 -20.41
CA GLN A 149 -4.88 -18.28 -19.24
C GLN A 149 -5.41 -16.87 -19.00
N PHE A 150 -4.89 -15.87 -19.73
CA PHE A 150 -5.39 -14.50 -19.62
C PHE A 150 -6.76 -14.40 -20.30
N PRO A 151 -7.80 -13.97 -19.58
CA PRO A 151 -9.08 -13.72 -20.21
C PRO A 151 -9.00 -12.49 -21.12
N ASN A 152 -9.94 -12.37 -22.05
CA ASN A 152 -10.13 -11.10 -22.74
C ASN A 152 -10.56 -10.04 -21.72
N PHE A 153 -9.77 -8.98 -21.60
CA PHE A 153 -10.06 -7.88 -20.69
C PHE A 153 -11.22 -7.03 -21.24
N GLY A 154 -12.23 -6.82 -20.40
CA GLY A 154 -13.37 -5.93 -20.64
C GLY A 154 -13.58 -4.97 -19.47
N ALA A 155 -14.73 -4.31 -19.44
CA ALA A 155 -15.16 -3.58 -18.24
C ALA A 155 -15.22 -4.54 -17.05
N PHE A 156 -14.78 -4.09 -15.86
CA PHE A 156 -14.84 -4.93 -14.69
C PHE A 156 -16.29 -5.04 -14.19
N ASP A 157 -16.83 -6.25 -14.17
CA ASP A 157 -18.16 -6.59 -13.70
C ASP A 157 -18.15 -7.98 -13.02
N VAL A 158 -19.32 -8.49 -12.63
CA VAL A 158 -19.42 -9.79 -11.93
C VAL A 158 -18.92 -10.95 -12.81
N GLU A 159 -19.24 -10.94 -14.10
CA GLU A 159 -18.82 -12.00 -15.02
C GLU A 159 -17.30 -11.99 -15.24
N THR A 160 -16.74 -10.80 -15.45
CA THR A 160 -15.30 -10.58 -15.63
C THR A 160 -14.53 -10.92 -14.36
N TYR A 161 -15.08 -10.61 -13.17
CA TYR A 161 -14.50 -11.03 -11.90
C TYR A 161 -14.37 -12.56 -11.80
N VAL A 162 -15.42 -13.32 -12.12
CA VAL A 162 -15.37 -14.79 -12.09
C VAL A 162 -14.29 -15.31 -13.04
N LYS A 163 -14.25 -14.81 -14.28
CA LYS A 163 -13.22 -15.20 -15.27
C LYS A 163 -11.80 -14.90 -14.80
N LEU A 164 -11.57 -13.76 -14.14
CA LEU A 164 -10.26 -13.37 -13.62
C LEU A 164 -9.83 -14.25 -12.44
N MET A 165 -10.77 -14.64 -11.58
CA MET A 165 -10.50 -15.55 -10.47
C MET A 165 -10.19 -16.97 -10.96
N ASP A 166 -10.92 -17.45 -11.98
CA ASP A 166 -10.64 -18.74 -12.62
C ASP A 166 -9.26 -18.74 -13.30
N ALA A 167 -8.92 -17.65 -13.99
CA ALA A 167 -7.59 -17.44 -14.56
C ALA A 167 -6.49 -17.44 -13.50
N LEU A 168 -6.70 -16.73 -12.38
CA LEU A 168 -5.76 -16.69 -11.27
C LEU A 168 -5.57 -18.07 -10.62
N SER A 169 -6.64 -18.84 -10.46
CA SER A 169 -6.56 -20.23 -9.99
C SER A 169 -5.82 -21.14 -10.96
N SER A 170 -6.07 -21.00 -12.26
CA SER A 170 -5.38 -21.78 -13.30
C SER A 170 -3.87 -21.47 -13.34
N LEU A 171 -3.50 -20.20 -13.13
CA LEU A 171 -2.11 -19.76 -13.05
C LEU A 171 -1.41 -20.35 -11.83
N LYS A 172 -2.10 -20.38 -10.67
CA LYS A 172 -1.59 -21.05 -9.47
C LYS A 172 -1.25 -22.52 -9.74
N ASP A 173 -2.17 -23.25 -10.37
CA ASP A 173 -1.97 -24.67 -10.65
C ASP A 173 -0.83 -24.90 -11.66
N SER A 174 -0.70 -24.02 -12.65
CA SER A 174 0.39 -24.05 -13.64
C SER A 174 1.73 -23.77 -13.00
N ILE A 175 1.83 -22.73 -12.17
CA ILE A 175 3.04 -22.40 -11.40
C ILE A 175 3.44 -23.56 -10.49
N GLY A 176 2.47 -24.26 -9.88
CA GLY A 176 2.75 -25.40 -9.00
C GLY A 176 3.21 -26.67 -9.70
N SER A 177 2.69 -26.92 -10.90
CA SER A 177 2.99 -28.14 -11.67
C SER A 177 4.20 -27.99 -12.60
N ASP A 178 4.61 -26.76 -12.94
CA ASP A 178 5.64 -26.46 -13.94
C ASP A 178 6.83 -25.70 -13.34
N VAL A 179 7.47 -26.33 -12.35
CA VAL A 179 8.59 -25.74 -11.59
C VAL A 179 9.77 -25.36 -12.49
N GLY A 180 10.00 -26.11 -13.58
CA GLY A 180 11.08 -25.85 -14.53
C GLY A 180 10.97 -24.50 -15.26
N ASN A 181 9.78 -23.89 -15.30
CA ASN A 181 9.54 -22.58 -15.90
C ASN A 181 9.39 -21.45 -14.87
N ILE A 182 9.67 -21.71 -13.60
CA ILE A 182 9.80 -20.67 -12.58
C ILE A 182 11.17 -19.99 -12.72
N ARG A 183 11.16 -18.66 -12.71
CA ARG A 183 12.35 -17.79 -12.67
C ARG A 183 12.16 -16.83 -11.50
N PRO A 184 12.60 -17.19 -10.28
CA PRO A 184 12.27 -16.41 -9.10
C PRO A 184 12.72 -14.96 -9.27
N VAL A 185 11.82 -14.04 -9.00
CA VAL A 185 12.07 -12.60 -9.01
C VAL A 185 11.85 -12.05 -7.61
N ARG A 186 12.42 -10.87 -7.33
CA ARG A 186 12.21 -10.20 -6.06
C ARG A 186 10.77 -9.66 -6.01
N LEU A 187 9.93 -10.29 -5.20
CA LEU A 187 8.52 -9.93 -5.03
C LEU A 187 8.38 -8.76 -4.07
N TRP A 188 9.06 -8.81 -2.91
CA TRP A 188 9.02 -7.78 -1.87
C TRP A 188 10.40 -7.56 -1.23
N THR A 189 10.57 -6.38 -0.65
CA THR A 189 11.67 -6.02 0.25
C THR A 189 11.07 -5.49 1.54
N TRP A 190 11.39 -6.11 2.66
CA TRP A 190 11.27 -5.48 3.97
C TRP A 190 12.58 -4.77 4.22
N ALA A 191 12.55 -3.44 4.19
CA ALA A 191 13.63 -2.70 4.81
C ALA A 191 13.53 -2.98 6.31
N GLU A 192 14.58 -3.54 6.91
CA GLU A 192 14.81 -3.27 8.33
C GLU A 192 15.11 -1.78 8.37
N SER A 193 14.12 -0.96 8.71
CA SER A 193 14.44 0.41 9.09
C SER A 193 15.35 0.28 10.30
N ALA A 194 16.61 0.71 10.15
CA ALA A 194 17.61 0.72 11.21
C ALA A 194 17.11 1.47 12.46
N ASP A 195 16.07 2.29 12.29
CA ASP A 195 15.19 2.78 13.32
C ASP A 195 13.86 2.00 13.26
N SER A 196 13.72 1.01 14.12
CA SER A 196 12.52 0.22 14.26
C SER A 196 11.42 0.99 15.00
N THR A 197 10.81 1.98 14.33
CA THR A 197 9.46 2.44 14.68
C THR A 197 8.57 2.25 13.46
N PRO A 198 7.48 1.48 13.54
CA PRO A 198 6.69 1.15 12.36
C PRO A 198 6.01 2.43 11.86
N ALA A 199 6.34 2.90 10.65
CA ALA A 199 5.80 4.16 10.09
C ALA A 199 4.25 4.26 10.04
N VAL A 200 3.51 3.16 10.21
CA VAL A 200 2.04 3.16 10.35
C VAL A 200 1.62 3.34 11.81
N ASP A 201 2.40 2.81 12.76
CA ASP A 201 2.28 3.13 14.18
C ASP A 201 2.60 4.61 14.36
N ASP A 202 3.67 5.13 13.75
CA ASP A 202 4.02 6.55 13.82
C ASP A 202 2.92 7.48 13.32
N ARG A 203 2.21 7.11 12.25
CA ARG A 203 1.07 7.90 11.76
C ARG A 203 -0.12 7.86 12.71
N LEU A 204 -0.40 6.69 13.29
CA LEU A 204 -1.47 6.55 14.27
C LEU A 204 -1.13 7.30 15.56
N THR A 205 0.09 7.13 16.04
CA THR A 205 0.68 7.80 17.20
C THR A 205 0.75 9.31 16.99
N HIS A 206 1.14 9.78 15.80
CA HIS A 206 1.11 11.20 15.44
C HIS A 206 -0.33 11.74 15.43
N ALA A 207 -1.29 10.98 14.90
CA ALA A 207 -2.71 11.36 14.95
C ALA A 207 -3.25 11.42 16.39
N VAL A 208 -2.87 10.47 17.24
CA VAL A 208 -3.23 10.46 18.67
C VAL A 208 -2.61 11.65 19.40
N GLY A 209 -1.33 11.94 19.17
CA GLY A 209 -0.64 13.12 19.70
C GLY A 209 -1.28 14.43 19.26
N THR A 210 -1.69 14.52 17.98
CA THR A 210 -2.41 15.67 17.42
C THR A 210 -3.76 15.89 18.12
N VAL A 211 -4.57 14.84 18.28
CA VAL A 211 -5.88 14.94 18.95
C VAL A 211 -5.73 15.28 20.43
N TRP A 212 -4.73 14.71 21.10
CA TRP A 212 -4.39 15.06 22.47
C TRP A 212 -4.03 16.54 22.59
N ALA A 213 -3.12 17.04 21.73
CA ALA A 213 -2.73 18.44 21.71
C ALA A 213 -3.92 19.37 21.49
N LEU A 214 -4.79 19.09 20.51
CA LEU A 214 -6.01 19.87 20.29
C LEU A 214 -6.90 19.91 21.54
N THR A 215 -7.01 18.80 22.27
CA THR A 215 -7.79 18.72 23.51
C THR A 215 -7.18 19.60 24.61
N GLN A 216 -5.85 19.57 24.77
CA GLN A 216 -5.12 20.39 25.74
C GLN A 216 -5.16 21.88 25.38
N ILE A 217 -5.02 22.22 24.09
CA ILE A 217 -5.21 23.58 23.58
C ILE A 217 -6.61 24.06 23.90
N ALA A 218 -7.65 23.29 23.61
CA ALA A 218 -9.04 23.65 23.91
C ALA A 218 -9.29 23.87 25.42
N ALA A 219 -8.53 23.20 26.29
CA ALA A 219 -8.56 23.37 27.74
C ALA A 219 -7.71 24.55 28.25
N GLY A 220 -6.93 25.20 27.36
CA GLY A 220 -6.05 26.31 27.72
C GLY A 220 -4.79 25.88 28.46
N LYS A 221 -4.30 24.66 28.19
CA LYS A 221 -3.05 24.15 28.79
C LYS A 221 -1.85 24.48 27.90
N PRO A 222 -0.68 24.84 28.47
CA PRO A 222 0.54 25.07 27.70
C PRO A 222 1.15 23.75 27.19
N VAL A 223 2.07 23.83 26.21
CA VAL A 223 2.73 22.65 25.60
C VAL A 223 3.42 21.81 26.65
N THR A 224 4.13 22.46 27.58
CA THR A 224 4.84 21.79 28.68
C THR A 224 3.92 20.87 29.49
N GLU A 225 2.72 21.33 29.83
CA GLU A 225 1.72 20.53 30.54
C GLU A 225 1.12 19.43 29.65
N ALA A 226 0.87 19.73 28.37
CA ALA A 226 0.33 18.76 27.42
C ALA A 226 1.28 17.57 27.17
N VAL A 227 2.58 17.82 27.00
CA VAL A 227 3.61 16.79 26.84
C VAL A 227 3.77 16.00 28.14
N ALA A 228 3.89 16.68 29.29
CA ALA A 228 4.04 16.00 30.58
C ALA A 228 2.81 15.17 30.99
N GLY A 229 1.61 15.56 30.53
CA GLY A 229 0.36 14.86 30.78
C GLY A 229 0.04 13.75 29.78
N TYR A 230 0.84 13.57 28.71
CA TYR A 230 0.63 12.49 27.75
C TYR A 230 0.96 11.13 28.39
N ARG A 231 0.19 10.10 28.05
CA ARG A 231 0.19 8.81 28.77
C ARG A 231 1.52 8.04 28.72
N ASP A 232 2.31 8.27 27.67
CA ASP A 232 3.54 7.55 27.39
C ASP A 232 4.68 8.56 27.29
N THR A 233 5.53 8.58 28.32
CA THR A 233 6.61 9.58 28.44
C THR A 233 7.76 9.34 27.48
N ASP A 234 7.84 8.16 26.88
CA ASP A 234 8.93 7.76 25.98
C ASP A 234 8.48 7.76 24.50
N ASP A 235 7.26 8.23 24.21
CA ASP A 235 6.68 8.30 22.87
C ASP A 235 7.09 9.60 22.16
N ASP A 236 8.31 9.60 21.62
CA ASP A 236 8.88 10.75 20.91
C ASP A 236 8.04 11.21 19.71
N VAL A 237 7.35 10.29 19.03
CA VAL A 237 6.52 10.60 17.86
C VAL A 237 5.27 11.36 18.28
N ALA A 238 4.58 10.92 19.33
CA ALA A 238 3.43 11.65 19.86
C ALA A 238 3.87 13.01 20.43
N HIS A 239 5.01 13.07 21.12
CA HIS A 239 5.55 14.32 21.64
C HIS A 239 5.91 15.32 20.54
N ALA A 240 6.47 14.86 19.41
CA ALA A 240 6.71 15.69 18.24
C ALA A 240 5.40 16.22 17.64
N ALA A 241 4.39 15.35 17.47
CA ALA A 241 3.08 15.71 16.95
C ALA A 241 2.37 16.75 17.85
N ILE A 242 2.50 16.61 19.17
CA ILE A 242 1.93 17.57 20.13
C ILE A 242 2.55 18.96 19.91
N ARG A 243 3.88 19.06 19.88
CA ARG A 243 4.58 20.34 19.69
C ARG A 243 4.27 20.98 18.34
N GLU A 244 4.27 20.18 17.27
CA GLU A 244 3.92 20.64 15.91
C GLU A 244 2.49 21.23 15.87
N THR A 245 1.54 20.56 16.52
CA THR A 245 0.15 21.04 16.61
C THR A 245 0.06 22.38 17.33
N TYR A 246 0.74 22.56 18.46
CA TYR A 246 0.76 23.84 19.18
C TYR A 246 1.41 24.95 18.39
N ALA A 247 2.54 24.68 17.72
CA ALA A 247 3.22 25.65 16.86
C ALA A 247 2.33 26.12 15.70
N SER A 248 1.44 25.26 15.20
CA SER A 248 0.53 25.60 14.12
C SER A 248 -0.71 26.41 14.54
N ILE A 249 -1.17 26.29 15.80
CA ILE A 249 -2.45 26.85 16.25
C ILE A 249 -2.30 27.99 17.26
N SER A 250 -1.29 27.94 18.13
CA SER A 250 -1.19 28.81 19.30
C SER A 250 0.11 29.60 19.35
N SER A 251 1.22 28.94 19.71
CA SER A 251 2.52 29.57 19.93
C SER A 251 3.63 28.54 19.81
N THR A 252 4.84 28.99 19.45
CA THR A 252 6.07 28.18 19.51
C THR A 252 6.75 28.22 20.89
N ASP A 253 6.25 29.03 21.82
CA ASP A 253 6.73 29.06 23.20
C ASP A 253 5.95 28.06 24.05
N ASP A 254 6.66 27.05 24.55
CA ASP A 254 6.09 25.91 25.28
C ASP A 254 5.48 26.28 26.64
N SER A 255 5.77 27.48 27.15
CA SER A 255 5.30 27.98 28.45
C SER A 255 4.08 28.89 28.37
N VAL A 256 3.67 29.29 27.16
CA VAL A 256 2.57 30.23 26.97
C VAL A 256 1.24 29.50 26.87
N ASP A 257 0.29 29.93 27.70
CA ASP A 257 -1.09 29.44 27.65
C ASP A 257 -1.77 29.81 26.32
N PRO A 258 -2.51 28.89 25.69
CA PRO A 258 -3.26 29.19 24.47
C PRO A 258 -4.30 30.29 24.65
N ASP A 259 -4.29 31.28 23.75
CA ASP A 259 -5.22 32.40 23.77
C ASP A 259 -6.66 32.00 23.41
N ALA A 260 -7.62 32.89 23.64
CA ALA A 260 -9.03 32.57 23.42
C ALA A 260 -9.35 32.15 21.97
N GLN A 261 -8.63 32.69 20.98
CA GLN A 261 -8.81 32.37 19.57
C GLN A 261 -8.29 30.97 19.25
N SER A 262 -7.11 30.62 19.74
CA SER A 262 -6.48 29.31 19.60
C SER A 262 -7.34 28.22 20.24
N ARG A 263 -7.88 28.48 21.43
CA ARG A 263 -8.81 27.56 22.12
C ARG A 263 -10.10 27.35 21.33
N ALA A 264 -10.64 28.40 20.72
CA ALA A 264 -11.85 28.30 19.91
C ALA A 264 -11.59 27.50 18.62
N HIS A 265 -10.47 27.76 17.94
CA HIS A 265 -10.06 27.03 16.74
C HIS A 265 -9.83 25.54 17.03
N ALA A 266 -9.16 25.19 18.13
CA ALA A 266 -8.96 23.80 18.51
C ALA A 266 -10.28 23.05 18.76
N ARG A 267 -11.30 23.71 19.35
CA ARG A 267 -12.63 23.12 19.53
C ARG A 267 -13.34 22.85 18.20
N ASP A 268 -13.27 23.80 17.27
CA ASP A 268 -13.86 23.64 15.93
C ASP A 268 -13.26 22.44 15.18
N LEU A 269 -11.93 22.29 15.24
CA LEU A 269 -11.24 21.12 14.67
C LEU A 269 -11.70 19.81 15.33
N LEU A 270 -11.77 19.76 16.66
CA LEU A 270 -12.24 18.58 17.41
C LEU A 270 -13.70 18.22 17.08
N ASP A 271 -14.58 19.20 16.92
CA ASP A 271 -15.97 18.98 16.53
C ASP A 271 -16.07 18.45 15.09
N GLY A 272 -15.20 18.93 14.19
CA GLY A 272 -15.02 18.38 12.85
C GLY A 272 -14.61 16.90 12.83
N TYR A 273 -13.78 16.46 13.78
CA TYR A 273 -13.44 15.04 13.93
C TYR A 273 -14.63 14.20 14.44
N ARG A 274 -15.41 14.72 15.40
CA ARG A 274 -16.60 14.04 15.95
C ARG A 274 -17.73 13.89 14.93
N ALA A 275 -17.98 14.92 14.12
CA ALA A 275 -19.00 14.88 13.08
C ALA A 275 -18.71 13.83 12.01
N LYS A 276 -17.42 13.60 11.69
CA LYS A 276 -16.99 12.57 10.74
C LYS A 276 -17.07 11.15 11.32
N SER A 277 -16.86 10.96 12.62
CA SER A 277 -16.99 9.63 13.25
C SER A 277 -18.44 9.18 13.45
N GLY A 278 -19.38 10.12 13.62
CA GLY A 278 -20.82 9.83 13.75
C GLY A 278 -21.48 9.30 12.47
N TRP A 279 -20.82 9.43 11.31
CA TRP A 279 -21.31 8.91 10.03
C TRP A 279 -21.20 7.38 9.91
N PHE A 280 -20.43 6.73 10.79
CA PHE A 280 -20.27 5.27 10.83
C PHE A 280 -21.25 4.56 11.80
N ALA A 281 -22.09 5.30 12.53
CA ALA A 281 -22.96 4.77 13.59
C ALA A 281 -24.45 4.68 13.18
N ARG A 282 -24.76 4.58 11.89
CA ARG A 282 -26.13 4.38 11.38
C ARG A 282 -26.21 3.22 10.41
#